data_AF-A0A7C3ER16-F1
#
_entry.id   AF-A0A7C3ER16-F1
#
_cell.length_a   1.000
_cell.length_b   1.000
_cell.length_c   1.000
_cell.angle_alpha   90.00
_cell.angle_beta   90.00
_cell.angle_gamma   90.00
#
_symmetry.space_group_name_H-M   'P 1'
#
loop_
_entity.id
_entity.type
_entity.pdbx_description
1 polymer ?
#
loop_
_entity_poly.entity_id
_entity_poly.type
_entity_poly.pdbx_seq_one_letter_code
_entity_poly.pdbx_strand_id
1 'polypeptide(L)'
;MERYPCLAVAVLALSAPALAVIKVDLPVSKIYGASKAVLVGTVTAANPDNRVADVKVDEALKGQAPGDKLRIQVAAPPGLFASVAVGQPVVVFAGEDAGKAVAVVHLADTWLLAEGIGAAPATAWRVVQTKPDAAASFPGSTRGLVALIKDLKAGKVPAKEEYPDAFVGGAAEIAKLPVQKPAWLITADVNGDKKLDLIVGGTSPSRVHLFLAAATGYSDATEAWGLAGVSAAFCAAGDANADGRPDLLLGKTLYLNAGDKFAPAKAALDLPAEGEWLAAAIADATGDKKPDALVLLRSGKLFIAADLGGTGVPPVARQLWEGGETPGAAAFSADWGEEGQLCVLVVRESGVTRYDVGGKGGRPADFERLTGAPLSAYKGLGGKPLKPLVAVALDYDGNEKSDYLLLTEGGGLALVNRGYGSFLATDTLHSHFHATGDKKLPFAVSDIAAAAPGRIPEGPAPCHNLLVLLHDGRLFELASVEK
;
A
#
# COMPACT_ATOMS: atom_id res chain seq x y z
N MET A 1 8.60 1.46 -55.82
CA MET A 1 7.67 2.25 -54.98
C MET A 1 6.46 1.36 -54.73
N GLU A 2 6.52 0.53 -53.69
CA GLU A 2 5.41 -0.34 -53.28
C GLU A 2 5.28 -0.29 -51.75
N ARG A 3 4.03 -0.39 -51.31
CA ARG A 3 3.48 0.13 -50.05
C ARG A 3 3.58 -0.88 -48.89
N TYR A 4 3.83 -0.37 -47.69
CA TYR A 4 3.66 -1.05 -46.40
C TYR A 4 2.17 -1.25 -46.05
N PRO A 5 1.78 -2.33 -45.35
CA PRO A 5 0.61 -2.33 -44.50
C PRO A 5 1.02 -2.34 -43.01
N CYS A 6 0.76 -1.23 -42.32
CA CYS A 6 0.60 -1.21 -40.87
C CYS A 6 -0.87 -1.52 -40.55
N LEU A 7 -1.10 -2.54 -39.72
CA LEU A 7 -2.42 -2.90 -39.23
C LEU A 7 -2.83 -1.92 -38.13
N ALA A 8 -3.64 -0.91 -38.50
CA ALA A 8 -4.41 -0.11 -37.56
C ALA A 8 -5.67 -0.89 -37.18
N VAL A 9 -5.89 -1.13 -35.89
CA VAL A 9 -7.19 -1.55 -35.37
C VAL A 9 -7.85 -0.33 -34.77
N ALA A 10 -8.77 0.26 -35.54
CA ALA A 10 -9.72 1.26 -35.09
C ALA A 10 -10.96 0.53 -34.54
N VAL A 11 -11.31 0.76 -33.29
CA VAL A 11 -12.63 0.42 -32.74
C VAL A 11 -13.37 1.73 -32.52
N LEU A 12 -14.32 2.02 -33.41
CA LEU A 12 -15.36 3.03 -33.21
C LEU A 12 -16.44 2.40 -32.32
N ALA A 13 -16.61 2.93 -31.11
CA ALA A 13 -17.75 2.61 -30.24
C ALA A 13 -18.61 3.85 -30.05
N LEU A 14 -19.90 3.72 -30.37
CA LEU A 14 -20.95 4.68 -30.03
C LEU A 14 -21.00 4.83 -28.51
N SER A 15 -20.95 6.08 -28.04
CA SER A 15 -20.93 6.45 -26.62
C SER A 15 -22.30 6.21 -25.97
N ALA A 16 -22.42 5.15 -25.18
CA ALA A 16 -23.22 5.17 -23.96
C ALA A 16 -22.39 5.87 -22.86
N PRO A 17 -23.00 6.47 -21.82
CA PRO A 17 -22.25 7.12 -20.75
C PRO A 17 -21.39 6.06 -20.04
N ALA A 18 -20.09 6.08 -20.33
CA ALA A 18 -19.14 5.17 -19.71
C ALA A 18 -18.91 5.65 -18.28
N LEU A 19 -19.25 4.82 -17.31
CA LEU A 19 -18.61 4.86 -15.99
C LEU A 19 -17.09 4.72 -16.25
N ALA A 20 -16.30 5.65 -15.73
CA ALA A 20 -14.87 5.71 -15.99
C ALA A 20 -14.13 4.60 -15.21
N VAL A 21 -14.15 3.38 -15.75
CA VAL A 21 -13.28 2.29 -15.27
C VAL A 21 -11.86 2.60 -15.76
N ILE A 22 -10.97 3.00 -14.86
CA ILE A 22 -9.53 3.01 -15.15
C ILE A 22 -9.12 1.54 -15.30
N LYS A 23 -8.44 1.16 -16.38
CA LYS A 23 -7.98 -0.22 -16.59
C LYS A 23 -6.52 -0.19 -17.02
N VAL A 24 -5.75 -1.18 -16.59
CA VAL A 24 -4.42 -1.38 -17.13
C VAL A 24 -4.58 -1.96 -18.54
N ASP A 25 -4.34 -1.14 -19.57
CA ASP A 25 -4.57 -1.55 -20.97
C ASP A 25 -3.66 -2.71 -21.40
N LEU A 26 -2.40 -2.65 -20.96
CA LEU A 26 -1.37 -3.63 -21.25
C LEU A 26 -0.83 -4.26 -19.94
N PRO A 27 -1.58 -5.12 -19.24
CA PRO A 27 -1.11 -5.71 -17.99
C PRO A 27 0.06 -6.69 -18.25
N VAL A 28 0.83 -6.98 -17.20
CA VAL A 28 1.99 -7.90 -17.30
C VAL A 28 1.57 -9.28 -17.78
N SER A 29 0.36 -9.73 -17.45
CA SER A 29 -0.25 -10.97 -17.96
C SER A 29 -0.32 -11.00 -19.51
N LYS A 30 -0.72 -9.89 -20.15
CA LYS A 30 -0.70 -9.76 -21.63
C LYS A 30 0.72 -9.72 -22.18
N ILE A 31 1.65 -8.99 -21.54
CA ILE A 31 3.07 -8.93 -21.95
C ILE A 31 3.68 -10.34 -21.91
N TYR A 32 3.46 -11.07 -20.81
CA TYR A 32 3.87 -12.47 -20.63
C TYR A 32 3.23 -13.38 -21.69
N GLY A 33 1.93 -13.21 -21.96
CA GLY A 33 1.17 -13.96 -22.97
C GLY A 33 1.69 -13.75 -24.40
N ALA A 34 2.04 -12.51 -24.77
CA ALA A 34 2.54 -12.17 -26.10
C ALA A 34 4.02 -12.55 -26.33
N SER A 35 4.80 -12.72 -25.25
CA SER A 35 6.23 -13.06 -25.34
C SER A 35 6.46 -14.48 -25.85
N LYS A 36 7.48 -14.68 -26.71
CA LYS A 36 7.94 -16.02 -27.12
C LYS A 36 8.71 -16.72 -26.00
N ALA A 37 9.54 -15.96 -25.28
CA ALA A 37 10.25 -16.43 -24.10
C ALA A 37 10.23 -15.36 -23.00
N VAL A 38 10.20 -15.81 -21.74
CA VAL A 38 10.31 -14.94 -20.56
C VAL A 38 11.43 -15.48 -19.70
N LEU A 39 12.51 -14.72 -19.58
CA LEU A 39 13.74 -15.14 -18.91
C LEU A 39 13.96 -14.31 -17.66
N VAL A 40 14.34 -14.97 -16.57
CA VAL A 40 14.83 -14.33 -15.36
C VAL A 40 16.32 -14.62 -15.25
N GLY A 41 17.09 -13.58 -14.96
CA GLY A 41 18.52 -13.72 -14.74
C GLY A 41 19.03 -12.79 -13.66
N THR A 42 20.31 -12.94 -13.37
CA THR A 42 21.05 -12.14 -12.39
C THR A 42 22.23 -11.47 -13.07
N VAL A 43 22.42 -10.17 -12.80
CA VAL A 43 23.60 -9.43 -13.28
C VAL A 43 24.84 -9.97 -12.57
N THR A 44 25.81 -10.45 -13.34
CA THR A 44 27.07 -11.03 -12.85
C THR A 44 28.26 -10.08 -13.01
N ALA A 45 28.20 -9.18 -13.99
CA ALA A 45 29.15 -8.09 -14.15
C ALA A 45 28.44 -6.87 -14.77
N ALA A 46 28.88 -5.67 -14.41
CA ALA A 46 28.41 -4.42 -14.98
C ALA A 46 29.63 -3.57 -15.36
N ASN A 47 29.85 -3.36 -16.66
CA ASN A 47 30.96 -2.57 -17.17
C ASN A 47 30.48 -1.16 -17.54
N PRO A 48 30.88 -0.11 -16.79
CA PRO A 48 30.43 1.26 -17.03
C PRO A 48 31.01 1.88 -18.31
N ASP A 49 32.19 1.45 -18.76
CA ASP A 49 32.89 2.05 -19.91
C ASP A 49 32.13 1.81 -21.21
N ASN A 50 31.57 0.60 -21.37
CA ASN A 50 30.79 0.22 -22.55
C ASN A 50 29.29 0.05 -22.25
N ARG A 51 28.88 0.27 -20.99
CA ARG A 51 27.51 0.14 -20.49
C ARG A 51 26.90 -1.24 -20.76
N VAL A 52 27.69 -2.29 -20.58
CA VAL A 52 27.26 -3.68 -20.76
C VAL A 52 27.10 -4.38 -19.42
N ALA A 53 25.92 -4.97 -19.20
CA ALA A 53 25.67 -5.91 -18.13
C ALA A 53 25.75 -7.35 -18.65
N ASP A 54 26.62 -8.15 -18.04
CA ASP A 54 26.65 -9.60 -18.24
C ASP A 54 25.67 -10.27 -17.28
N VAL A 55 24.76 -11.06 -17.83
CA VAL A 55 23.65 -11.67 -17.10
C VAL A 55 23.75 -13.17 -17.19
N LYS A 56 23.66 -13.85 -16.04
CA LYS A 56 23.42 -15.29 -15.99
C LYS A 56 21.91 -15.52 -16.06
N VAL A 57 21.46 -16.41 -16.93
CA VAL A 57 20.06 -16.86 -16.96
C VAL A 57 19.86 -17.86 -15.83
N ASP A 58 18.96 -17.54 -14.90
CA ASP A 58 18.65 -18.41 -13.76
C ASP A 58 17.45 -19.30 -14.07
N GLU A 59 16.46 -18.78 -14.79
CA GLU A 59 15.25 -19.52 -15.12
C GLU A 59 14.60 -19.03 -16.42
N ALA A 60 14.10 -19.96 -17.24
CA ALA A 60 13.13 -19.67 -18.29
C ALA A 60 11.71 -19.89 -17.74
N LEU A 61 10.96 -18.82 -17.55
CA LEU A 61 9.57 -18.88 -17.08
C LEU A 61 8.58 -19.18 -18.20
N LYS A 62 8.96 -18.90 -19.45
CA LYS A 62 8.22 -19.26 -20.67
C LYS A 62 9.22 -19.47 -21.81
N GLY A 63 8.91 -20.41 -22.71
CA GLY A 63 9.78 -20.72 -23.85
C GLY A 63 11.11 -21.35 -23.44
N GLN A 64 12.08 -21.33 -24.35
CA GLN A 64 13.44 -21.82 -24.11
C GLN A 64 14.43 -20.66 -24.05
N ALA A 65 15.40 -20.73 -23.14
CA ALA A 65 16.51 -19.80 -23.12
C ALA A 65 17.46 -20.07 -24.29
N PRO A 66 18.00 -19.03 -24.96
CA PRO A 66 18.99 -19.20 -26.03
C PRO A 66 20.36 -19.67 -25.52
N GLY A 67 20.59 -19.62 -24.20
CA GLY A 67 21.82 -20.02 -23.53
C GLY A 67 21.75 -19.71 -22.04
N ASP A 68 22.83 -20.01 -21.32
CA ASP A 68 23.00 -19.74 -19.89
C ASP A 68 23.41 -18.29 -19.58
N LYS A 69 23.78 -17.53 -20.61
CA LYS A 69 24.29 -16.15 -20.51
C LYS A 69 23.62 -15.23 -21.50
N LEU A 70 23.34 -14.01 -21.04
CA LEU A 70 22.89 -12.90 -21.87
C LEU A 70 23.81 -11.70 -21.67
N ARG A 71 23.89 -10.83 -22.68
CA ARG A 71 24.50 -9.50 -22.58
C ARG A 71 23.47 -8.43 -22.84
N ILE A 72 23.42 -7.41 -21.99
CA ILE A 72 22.52 -6.27 -22.13
C ILE A 72 23.34 -4.99 -22.19
N GLN A 73 23.41 -4.38 -23.36
CA GLN A 73 24.01 -3.07 -23.55
C GLN A 73 22.95 -1.98 -23.30
N VAL A 74 23.14 -1.15 -22.27
CA VAL A 74 22.24 -0.04 -21.95
C VAL A 74 22.65 1.21 -22.72
N ALA A 75 22.23 1.29 -23.99
CA ALA A 75 22.55 2.46 -24.82
C ALA A 75 21.71 3.69 -24.44
N ALA A 76 20.49 3.48 -23.92
CA ALA A 76 19.60 4.51 -23.40
C ALA A 76 18.73 3.95 -22.22
N PRO A 77 18.13 4.82 -21.39
CA PRO A 77 18.38 6.26 -21.31
C PRO A 77 19.77 6.54 -20.69
N PRO A 78 20.34 7.74 -20.90
CA PRO A 78 21.55 8.15 -20.20
C PRO A 78 21.38 8.05 -18.69
N GLY A 79 22.41 7.61 -17.97
CA GLY A 79 22.41 7.53 -16.50
C GLY A 79 21.82 6.25 -15.90
N LEU A 80 20.93 5.51 -16.60
CA LEU A 80 20.36 4.28 -16.05
C LEU A 80 21.42 3.25 -15.63
N PHE A 81 22.51 3.16 -16.39
CA PHE A 81 23.57 2.19 -16.10
C PHE A 81 24.25 2.42 -14.74
N ALA A 82 24.20 3.63 -14.19
CA ALA A 82 24.71 3.90 -12.84
C ALA A 82 23.93 3.14 -11.74
N SER A 83 22.67 2.80 -12.02
CA SER A 83 21.83 2.00 -11.12
C SER A 83 21.99 0.49 -11.33
N VAL A 84 22.82 0.06 -12.30
CA VAL A 84 23.01 -1.35 -12.60
C VAL A 84 24.10 -1.94 -11.70
N ALA A 85 23.70 -2.75 -10.72
CA ALA A 85 24.58 -3.45 -9.79
C ALA A 85 24.66 -4.97 -10.03
N VAL A 86 25.78 -5.58 -9.64
CA VAL A 86 25.94 -7.04 -9.59
C VAL A 86 24.99 -7.63 -8.54
N GLY A 87 24.41 -8.80 -8.84
CA GLY A 87 23.47 -9.51 -7.96
C GLY A 87 22.01 -9.06 -8.10
N GLN A 88 21.73 -7.97 -8.83
CA GLN A 88 20.36 -7.57 -9.09
C GLN A 88 19.68 -8.51 -10.12
N PRO A 89 18.36 -8.73 -10.02
CA PRO A 89 17.62 -9.48 -11.02
C PRO A 89 17.43 -8.66 -12.31
N VAL A 90 17.16 -9.38 -13.39
CA VAL A 90 16.69 -8.85 -14.68
C VAL A 90 15.61 -9.76 -15.24
N VAL A 91 14.61 -9.17 -15.87
CA VAL A 91 13.56 -9.89 -16.61
C VAL A 91 13.64 -9.53 -18.09
N VAL A 92 13.63 -10.52 -18.96
CA VAL A 92 13.63 -10.34 -20.43
C VAL A 92 12.40 -11.02 -21.02
N PHE A 93 11.48 -10.22 -21.54
CA PHE A 93 10.33 -10.63 -22.33
C PHE A 93 10.71 -10.61 -23.81
N ALA A 94 11.23 -11.73 -24.31
CA ALA A 94 11.72 -11.83 -25.68
C ALA A 94 10.60 -12.20 -26.66
N GLY A 95 10.59 -11.51 -27.80
CA GLY A 95 9.67 -11.73 -28.91
C GLY A 95 10.33 -11.42 -30.25
N GLU A 96 9.50 -11.30 -31.27
CA GLU A 96 9.92 -10.90 -32.62
C GLU A 96 8.94 -9.89 -33.19
N ASP A 97 9.45 -8.90 -33.91
CA ASP A 97 8.68 -7.94 -34.68
C ASP A 97 9.25 -7.85 -36.09
N ALA A 98 8.40 -8.08 -37.10
CA ALA A 98 8.79 -8.16 -38.51
C ALA A 98 10.06 -9.01 -38.78
N GLY A 99 10.22 -10.12 -38.04
CA GLY A 99 11.37 -11.04 -38.16
C GLY A 99 12.65 -10.58 -37.44
N LYS A 100 12.63 -9.45 -36.74
CA LYS A 100 13.73 -8.97 -35.89
C LYS A 100 13.48 -9.36 -34.44
N ALA A 101 14.53 -9.81 -33.76
CA ALA A 101 14.46 -10.08 -32.33
C ALA A 101 14.26 -8.78 -31.55
N VAL A 102 13.19 -8.70 -30.76
CA VAL A 102 12.87 -7.58 -29.88
C VAL A 102 12.60 -8.10 -28.48
N ALA A 103 12.88 -7.28 -27.47
CA ALA A 103 12.55 -7.62 -26.11
C ALA A 103 12.07 -6.40 -25.33
N VAL A 104 11.15 -6.66 -24.40
CA VAL A 104 10.92 -5.76 -23.27
C VAL A 104 11.77 -6.26 -22.11
N VAL A 105 12.61 -5.40 -21.56
CA VAL A 105 13.53 -5.74 -20.47
C VAL A 105 13.15 -4.94 -19.23
N HIS A 106 13.16 -5.58 -18.06
CA HIS A 106 13.09 -4.89 -16.78
C HIS A 106 14.42 -5.04 -16.05
N LEU A 107 15.12 -3.93 -15.86
CA LEU A 107 16.45 -3.88 -15.26
C LEU A 107 16.58 -2.58 -14.47
N ALA A 108 17.19 -2.64 -13.29
CA ALA A 108 17.35 -1.47 -12.40
C ALA A 108 16.03 -0.70 -12.20
N ASP A 109 14.96 -1.47 -11.97
CA ASP A 109 13.60 -1.01 -11.70
C ASP A 109 13.00 -0.14 -12.81
N THR A 110 13.42 -0.40 -14.06
CA THR A 110 13.00 0.37 -15.23
C THR A 110 12.58 -0.57 -16.35
N TRP A 111 11.43 -0.27 -16.96
CA TRP A 111 10.98 -0.90 -18.21
C TRP A 111 11.73 -0.32 -19.42
N LEU A 112 12.26 -1.22 -20.26
CA LEU A 112 13.16 -0.90 -21.35
C LEU A 112 12.73 -1.62 -22.62
N LEU A 113 12.93 -0.99 -23.77
CA LEU A 113 12.83 -1.63 -25.07
C LEU A 113 14.24 -1.97 -25.56
N ALA A 114 14.44 -3.22 -25.97
CA ALA A 114 15.71 -3.71 -26.49
C ALA A 114 15.57 -4.42 -27.82
N GLU A 115 16.60 -4.29 -28.64
CA GLU A 115 16.74 -4.97 -29.93
C GLU A 115 17.82 -6.05 -29.82
N GLY A 116 17.59 -7.20 -30.44
CA GLY A 116 18.56 -8.28 -30.48
C GLY A 116 19.77 -7.93 -31.34
N ILE A 117 20.98 -8.22 -30.85
CA ILE A 117 22.22 -8.11 -31.61
C ILE A 117 22.54 -9.50 -32.18
N GLY A 118 22.66 -9.59 -33.50
CA GLY A 118 23.00 -10.84 -34.20
C GLY A 118 21.77 -11.65 -34.62
N ALA A 119 21.95 -12.95 -34.82
CA ALA A 119 20.88 -13.86 -35.27
C ALA A 119 19.96 -14.26 -34.11
N ALA A 120 18.69 -14.55 -34.43
CA ALA A 120 17.76 -15.14 -33.47
C ALA A 120 18.09 -16.63 -33.20
N PRO A 121 17.92 -17.13 -31.96
CA PRO A 121 17.47 -16.39 -30.78
C PRO A 121 18.61 -15.57 -30.15
N ALA A 122 18.34 -14.30 -29.83
CA ALA A 122 19.39 -13.35 -29.43
C ALA A 122 19.91 -13.62 -28.01
N THR A 123 21.23 -13.72 -27.87
CA THR A 123 21.93 -13.77 -26.56
C THR A 123 22.49 -12.41 -26.14
N ALA A 124 22.41 -11.41 -27.03
CA ALA A 124 22.84 -10.05 -26.76
C ALA A 124 21.73 -9.07 -27.15
N TRP A 125 21.47 -8.09 -26.27
CA TRP A 125 20.40 -7.12 -26.39
C TRP A 125 20.96 -5.72 -26.28
N ARG A 126 20.52 -4.82 -27.15
CA ARG A 126 20.80 -3.38 -27.06
C ARG A 126 19.55 -2.66 -26.61
N VAL A 127 19.56 -2.09 -25.42
CA VAL A 127 18.48 -1.21 -24.96
C VAL A 127 18.54 0.09 -25.73
N VAL A 128 17.44 0.43 -26.41
CA VAL A 128 17.35 1.59 -27.30
C VAL A 128 16.55 2.74 -26.70
N GLN A 129 15.62 2.46 -25.79
CA GLN A 129 14.82 3.47 -25.09
C GLN A 129 14.15 2.92 -23.82
N THR A 130 13.65 3.82 -22.98
CA THR A 130 12.68 3.47 -21.94
C THR A 130 11.34 3.07 -22.54
N LYS A 131 10.59 2.22 -21.82
CA LYS A 131 9.23 1.82 -22.18
C LYS A 131 8.24 2.28 -21.09
N PRO A 132 7.99 3.59 -20.95
CA PRO A 132 7.20 4.14 -19.85
C PRO A 132 5.74 3.68 -19.88
N ASP A 133 5.20 3.33 -21.06
CA ASP A 133 3.88 2.73 -21.19
C ASP A 133 3.75 1.39 -20.47
N ALA A 134 4.86 0.67 -20.27
CA ALA A 134 4.88 -0.55 -19.45
C ALA A 134 4.98 -0.28 -17.94
N ALA A 135 5.31 0.95 -17.51
CA ALA A 135 5.32 1.30 -16.09
C ALA A 135 3.90 1.36 -15.49
N ALA A 136 2.90 1.72 -16.30
CA ALA A 136 1.48 1.59 -15.90
C ALA A 136 1.10 0.11 -15.68
N SER A 137 1.74 -0.81 -16.41
CA SER A 137 1.55 -2.25 -16.25
C SER A 137 2.04 -2.73 -14.90
N PHE A 138 3.22 -2.27 -14.46
CA PHE A 138 3.79 -2.58 -13.16
C PHE A 138 4.90 -1.56 -12.82
N PRO A 139 4.70 -0.70 -11.81
CA PRO A 139 5.67 0.35 -11.46
C PRO A 139 6.70 -0.08 -10.41
N GLY A 140 6.57 -1.30 -9.88
CA GLY A 140 7.38 -1.81 -8.77
C GLY A 140 8.81 -2.21 -9.17
N SER A 141 9.53 -2.81 -8.21
CA SER A 141 10.92 -3.22 -8.45
C SER A 141 11.04 -4.43 -9.38
N THR A 142 12.23 -4.61 -9.95
CA THR A 142 12.56 -5.79 -10.76
C THR A 142 12.39 -7.09 -9.96
N ARG A 143 12.62 -7.06 -8.65
CA ARG A 143 12.41 -8.21 -7.76
C ARG A 143 10.92 -8.50 -7.59
N GLY A 144 10.11 -7.47 -7.35
CA GLY A 144 8.65 -7.59 -7.30
C GLY A 144 8.08 -8.13 -8.63
N LEU A 145 8.62 -7.67 -9.76
CA LEU A 145 8.23 -8.20 -11.07
C LEU A 145 8.56 -9.68 -11.22
N VAL A 146 9.75 -10.14 -10.78
CA VAL A 146 10.13 -11.56 -10.76
C VAL A 146 9.12 -12.39 -9.95
N ALA A 147 8.70 -11.92 -8.78
CA ALA A 147 7.70 -12.60 -7.97
C ALA A 147 6.34 -12.68 -8.70
N LEU A 148 5.89 -11.56 -9.27
CA LEU A 148 4.64 -11.49 -10.03
C LEU A 148 4.62 -12.46 -11.22
N ILE A 149 5.68 -12.49 -12.05
CA ILE A 149 5.72 -13.38 -13.22
C ILE A 149 5.86 -14.86 -12.86
N LYS A 150 6.46 -15.18 -11.71
CA LYS A 150 6.48 -16.55 -11.18
C LYS A 150 5.09 -16.99 -10.76
N ASP A 151 4.32 -16.12 -10.11
CA ASP A 151 2.92 -16.41 -9.78
C ASP A 151 2.03 -16.51 -11.03
N LEU A 152 2.27 -15.70 -12.07
CA LEU A 152 1.62 -15.87 -13.38
C LEU A 152 1.93 -17.24 -14.00
N LYS A 153 3.19 -17.68 -14.00
CA LYS A 153 3.60 -19.02 -14.48
C LYS A 153 2.90 -20.14 -13.70
N ALA A 154 2.69 -19.94 -12.41
CA ALA A 154 1.96 -20.87 -11.55
C ALA A 154 0.44 -20.85 -11.74
N GLY A 155 -0.08 -20.03 -12.66
CA GLY A 155 -1.52 -19.93 -12.95
C GLY A 155 -2.31 -19.13 -11.93
N LYS A 156 -1.65 -18.36 -11.05
CA LYS A 156 -2.34 -17.45 -10.12
C LYS A 156 -2.80 -16.20 -10.87
N VAL A 157 -3.73 -15.44 -10.27
CA VAL A 157 -4.07 -14.06 -10.66
C VAL A 157 -3.39 -13.13 -9.65
N PRO A 158 -2.09 -12.86 -9.83
CA PRO A 158 -1.27 -12.26 -8.77
C PRO A 158 -1.54 -10.79 -8.52
N ALA A 159 -1.97 -10.08 -9.55
CA ALA A 159 -2.10 -8.64 -9.53
C ALA A 159 -3.50 -8.21 -9.94
N LYS A 160 -4.04 -7.24 -9.21
CA LYS A 160 -5.29 -6.60 -9.56
C LYS A 160 -5.09 -5.71 -10.80
N GLU A 161 -5.99 -5.86 -11.75
CA GLU A 161 -5.95 -5.16 -13.06
C GLU A 161 -7.14 -4.19 -13.24
N GLU A 162 -8.11 -4.18 -12.31
CA GLU A 162 -9.35 -3.40 -12.38
C GLU A 162 -9.72 -2.80 -11.01
N TYR A 163 -10.48 -1.71 -11.03
CA TYR A 163 -10.87 -0.94 -9.86
C TYR A 163 -12.35 -1.16 -9.55
N PRO A 164 -12.73 -1.57 -8.34
CA PRO A 164 -14.08 -1.33 -7.85
C PRO A 164 -14.19 0.10 -7.34
N ASP A 165 -15.33 0.74 -7.61
CA ASP A 165 -15.70 1.99 -6.94
C ASP A 165 -15.83 1.72 -5.44
N ALA A 166 -15.13 2.51 -4.63
CA ALA A 166 -15.18 2.37 -3.18
C ALA A 166 -16.44 3.03 -2.61
N PHE A 167 -17.07 2.37 -1.64
CA PHE A 167 -18.18 2.88 -0.83
C PHE A 167 -19.47 3.24 -1.58
N VAL A 168 -19.85 2.42 -2.56
CA VAL A 168 -21.05 2.65 -3.38
C VAL A 168 -22.37 2.39 -2.67
N GLY A 169 -22.38 1.70 -1.53
CA GLY A 169 -23.59 1.36 -0.77
C GLY A 169 -24.20 2.51 0.04
N GLY A 170 -23.59 3.69 0.00
CA GLY A 170 -24.04 4.88 0.73
C GLY A 170 -23.52 4.95 2.17
N ALA A 171 -23.93 6.01 2.86
CA ALA A 171 -23.50 6.32 4.23
C ALA A 171 -24.69 6.35 5.20
N ALA A 172 -24.55 5.67 6.34
CA ALA A 172 -25.56 5.66 7.39
C ALA A 172 -24.96 6.10 8.73
N GLU A 173 -25.68 6.94 9.47
CA GLU A 173 -25.34 7.21 10.88
C GLU A 173 -25.72 5.97 11.71
N ILE A 174 -24.74 5.39 12.41
CA ILE A 174 -24.93 4.14 13.17
C ILE A 174 -24.87 4.35 14.68
N ALA A 175 -24.29 5.46 15.14
CA ALA A 175 -24.26 5.81 16.57
C ALA A 175 -23.95 7.30 16.80
N LYS A 176 -24.34 7.79 17.99
CA LYS A 176 -23.85 9.03 18.57
C LYS A 176 -23.09 8.70 19.86
N LEU A 177 -21.76 8.71 19.78
CA LEU A 177 -20.90 8.39 20.91
C LEU A 177 -20.78 9.59 21.86
N PRO A 178 -20.84 9.40 23.19
CA PRO A 178 -20.69 10.46 24.18
C PRO A 178 -19.22 10.89 24.38
N VAL A 179 -18.50 11.15 23.28
CA VAL A 179 -17.09 11.57 23.29
C VAL A 179 -16.94 13.06 22.99
N GLN A 180 -15.85 13.68 23.44
CA GLN A 180 -15.57 15.09 23.21
C GLN A 180 -14.31 15.28 22.36
N LYS A 181 -14.48 15.79 21.13
CA LYS A 181 -13.36 16.07 20.20
C LYS A 181 -12.40 14.89 20.06
N PRO A 182 -12.89 13.72 19.60
CA PRO A 182 -12.01 12.57 19.33
C PRO A 182 -10.92 12.96 18.35
N ALA A 183 -9.75 12.34 18.48
CA ALA A 183 -8.59 12.54 17.61
C ALA A 183 -8.24 11.29 16.79
N TRP A 184 -8.61 10.11 17.29
CA TRP A 184 -8.39 8.84 16.61
C TRP A 184 -9.51 7.84 16.94
N LEU A 185 -9.65 6.85 16.06
CA LEU A 185 -10.57 5.73 16.15
C LEU A 185 -9.82 4.48 15.67
N ILE A 186 -9.92 3.39 16.41
CA ILE A 186 -9.54 2.06 15.94
C ILE A 186 -10.68 1.07 16.21
N THR A 187 -10.68 -0.03 15.49
CA THR A 187 -11.64 -1.13 15.64
C THR A 187 -10.93 -2.42 15.96
N ALA A 188 -11.49 -3.20 16.89
CA ALA A 188 -11.00 -4.53 17.26
C ALA A 188 -12.11 -5.30 17.97
N ASP A 189 -12.14 -6.63 17.82
CA ASP A 189 -12.99 -7.50 18.65
C ASP A 189 -12.27 -7.76 19.98
N VAL A 190 -12.52 -6.91 20.99
CA VAL A 190 -11.78 -6.99 22.27
C VAL A 190 -12.38 -8.02 23.23
N ASN A 191 -13.63 -8.42 23.01
CA ASN A 191 -14.38 -9.33 23.88
C ASN A 191 -14.57 -10.75 23.29
N GLY A 192 -14.15 -10.97 22.04
CA GLY A 192 -14.19 -12.28 21.36
C GLY A 192 -15.56 -12.66 20.81
N ASP A 193 -16.50 -11.73 20.67
CA ASP A 193 -17.85 -11.99 20.17
C ASP A 193 -17.99 -11.90 18.63
N LYS A 194 -16.86 -11.65 17.95
CA LYS A 194 -16.73 -11.49 16.49
C LYS A 194 -17.38 -10.24 15.92
N LYS A 195 -17.69 -9.25 16.75
CA LYS A 195 -18.09 -7.91 16.30
C LYS A 195 -16.95 -6.93 16.56
N LEU A 196 -16.87 -5.91 15.70
CA LEU A 196 -15.87 -4.86 15.87
C LEU A 196 -16.33 -3.89 16.95
N ASP A 197 -15.62 -3.89 18.07
CA ASP A 197 -15.73 -2.87 19.10
C ASP A 197 -14.97 -1.61 18.69
N LEU A 198 -15.29 -0.47 19.30
CA LEU A 198 -14.64 0.82 19.01
C LEU A 198 -13.77 1.23 20.18
N ILE A 199 -12.51 1.57 19.88
CA ILE A 199 -11.67 2.31 20.82
C ILE A 199 -11.45 3.70 20.24
N VAL A 200 -11.94 4.70 20.98
CA VAL A 200 -11.92 6.11 20.59
C VAL A 200 -11.07 6.86 21.58
N GLY A 201 -10.28 7.82 21.10
CA GLY A 201 -9.67 8.74 22.05
C GLY A 201 -8.90 9.90 21.46
N GLY A 202 -8.11 10.50 22.33
CA GLY A 202 -7.30 11.67 22.07
C GLY A 202 -6.77 12.27 23.36
N THR A 203 -6.03 13.37 23.23
CA THR A 203 -5.59 14.15 24.38
C THR A 203 -6.75 14.96 24.97
N SER A 204 -6.58 15.40 26.22
CA SER A 204 -7.59 16.20 26.95
C SER A 204 -8.27 17.25 26.06
N PRO A 205 -9.61 17.28 25.97
CA PRO A 205 -10.56 16.60 26.86
C PRO A 205 -10.97 15.17 26.44
N SER A 206 -10.53 14.63 25.30
CA SER A 206 -11.16 13.44 24.69
C SER A 206 -11.12 12.17 25.51
N ARG A 207 -10.04 11.91 26.26
CA ARG A 207 -9.77 10.65 26.99
C ARG A 207 -9.92 9.40 26.09
N VAL A 208 -9.57 8.24 26.62
CA VAL A 208 -9.79 6.96 25.92
C VAL A 208 -11.14 6.40 26.35
N HIS A 209 -11.93 5.95 25.37
CA HIS A 209 -13.20 5.29 25.53
C HIS A 209 -13.22 3.95 24.80
N LEU A 210 -13.80 2.94 25.42
CA LEU A 210 -14.11 1.65 24.79
C LEU A 210 -15.62 1.51 24.67
N PHE A 211 -16.10 1.28 23.45
CA PHE A 211 -17.49 0.97 23.18
C PHE A 211 -17.62 -0.43 22.60
N LEU A 212 -18.29 -1.33 23.31
CA LEU A 212 -18.54 -2.68 22.81
C LEU A 212 -19.72 -2.68 21.83
N ALA A 213 -19.59 -3.45 20.76
CA ALA A 213 -20.66 -3.65 19.79
C ALA A 213 -21.82 -4.43 20.42
N ALA A 214 -23.02 -3.87 20.33
CA ALA A 214 -24.24 -4.48 20.83
C ALA A 214 -25.13 -4.97 19.67
N ALA A 215 -26.24 -5.63 19.99
CA ALA A 215 -27.25 -5.98 18.98
C ALA A 215 -27.78 -4.75 18.22
N THR A 216 -27.82 -3.60 18.89
CA THR A 216 -28.17 -2.31 18.32
C THR A 216 -27.18 -1.26 18.80
N GLY A 217 -26.28 -0.81 17.91
CA GLY A 217 -25.30 0.23 18.20
C GLY A 217 -24.17 -0.24 19.12
N TYR A 218 -23.73 0.66 20.02
CA TYR A 218 -22.58 0.44 20.89
C TYR A 218 -22.86 0.83 22.33
N SER A 219 -22.24 0.14 23.29
CA SER A 219 -22.36 0.39 24.73
C SER A 219 -21.02 0.80 25.32
N ASP A 220 -20.99 1.89 26.10
CA ASP A 220 -19.77 2.34 26.79
C ASP A 220 -19.36 1.31 27.85
N ALA A 221 -18.17 0.77 27.71
CA ALA A 221 -17.58 -0.21 28.60
C ALA A 221 -16.26 0.28 29.22
N THR A 222 -15.95 1.57 29.06
CA THR A 222 -14.65 2.18 29.43
C THR A 222 -14.26 1.91 30.88
N GLU A 223 -15.17 2.11 31.83
CA GLU A 223 -14.90 1.88 33.25
C GLU A 223 -14.81 0.39 33.59
N ALA A 224 -15.77 -0.41 33.10
CA ALA A 224 -15.83 -1.84 33.36
C ALA A 224 -14.56 -2.57 32.86
N TRP A 225 -13.95 -2.08 31.78
CA TRP A 225 -12.75 -2.65 31.19
C TRP A 225 -11.44 -2.02 31.70
N GLY A 226 -11.51 -1.16 32.72
CA GLY A 226 -10.31 -0.62 33.37
C GLY A 226 -9.62 0.52 32.62
N LEU A 227 -10.31 1.18 31.68
CA LEU A 227 -9.78 2.31 30.89
C LEU A 227 -10.23 3.68 31.43
N ALA A 228 -10.92 3.72 32.57
CA ALA A 228 -11.38 4.95 33.19
C ALA A 228 -10.23 5.95 33.42
N GLY A 229 -10.36 7.15 32.86
CA GLY A 229 -9.39 8.23 33.02
C GLY A 229 -8.12 8.11 32.17
N VAL A 230 -7.97 7.05 31.38
CA VAL A 230 -6.82 6.89 30.48
C VAL A 230 -6.86 7.97 29.39
N SER A 231 -5.68 8.50 29.04
CA SER A 231 -5.51 9.51 28.00
C SER A 231 -4.29 9.13 27.16
N ALA A 232 -4.43 9.16 25.85
CA ALA A 232 -3.36 8.84 24.92
C ALA A 232 -3.53 9.65 23.63
N ALA A 233 -2.44 10.19 23.09
CA ALA A 233 -2.47 10.88 21.80
C ALA A 233 -2.51 9.91 20.63
N PHE A 234 -2.05 8.68 20.83
CA PHE A 234 -1.99 7.62 19.83
C PHE A 234 -2.46 6.29 20.41
N CYS A 235 -3.01 5.45 19.54
CA CYS A 235 -3.42 4.11 19.85
C CYS A 235 -2.96 3.15 18.74
N ALA A 236 -2.60 1.93 19.13
CA ALA A 236 -2.49 0.79 18.23
C ALA A 236 -3.08 -0.45 18.91
N ALA A 237 -3.63 -1.37 18.13
CA ALA A 237 -4.12 -2.66 18.60
C ALA A 237 -3.39 -3.80 17.90
N GLY A 238 -3.22 -4.90 18.62
CA GLY A 238 -2.63 -6.14 18.12
C GLY A 238 -2.43 -7.11 19.27
N ASP A 239 -2.43 -8.41 18.99
CA ASP A 239 -2.11 -9.44 19.98
C ASP A 239 -0.62 -9.36 20.32
N ALA A 240 -0.26 -8.68 21.41
CA ALA A 240 1.11 -8.34 21.77
C ALA A 240 1.78 -9.45 22.60
N ASN A 241 0.98 -10.32 23.22
CA ASN A 241 1.45 -11.40 24.09
C ASN A 241 1.18 -12.82 23.52
N ALA A 242 0.64 -12.91 22.30
CA ALA A 242 0.29 -14.14 21.59
C ALA A 242 -0.78 -14.99 22.29
N ASP A 243 -1.73 -14.36 23.00
CA ASP A 243 -2.84 -15.04 23.67
C ASP A 243 -4.12 -15.12 22.83
N GLY A 244 -4.09 -14.57 21.62
CA GLY A 244 -5.20 -14.55 20.66
C GLY A 244 -6.19 -13.42 20.87
N ARG A 245 -5.95 -12.49 21.81
CA ARG A 245 -6.79 -11.31 22.05
C ARG A 245 -6.03 -10.03 21.68
N PRO A 246 -6.73 -9.02 21.14
CA PRO A 246 -6.08 -7.75 20.83
C PRO A 246 -5.73 -7.02 22.14
N ASP A 247 -4.44 -6.72 22.30
CA ASP A 247 -3.89 -5.79 23.28
C ASP A 247 -3.87 -4.36 22.71
N LEU A 248 -3.66 -3.37 23.58
CA LEU A 248 -3.66 -1.94 23.20
C LEU A 248 -2.37 -1.23 23.58
N LEU A 249 -1.71 -0.57 22.64
CA LEU A 249 -0.70 0.44 22.94
C LEU A 249 -1.37 1.80 23.06
N LEU A 250 -1.57 2.29 24.29
CA LEU A 250 -2.14 3.60 24.57
C LEU A 250 -1.03 4.57 24.98
N GLY A 251 -0.64 5.43 24.04
CA GLY A 251 0.54 6.27 24.18
C GLY A 251 1.76 5.38 24.37
N LYS A 252 2.50 5.57 25.47
CA LYS A 252 3.70 4.76 25.78
C LYS A 252 3.43 3.49 26.59
N THR A 253 2.17 3.21 26.93
CA THR A 253 1.82 2.11 27.82
C THR A 253 1.11 1.02 27.06
N LEU A 254 1.65 -0.20 27.12
CA LEU A 254 0.95 -1.39 26.64
C LEU A 254 -0.09 -1.81 27.69
N TYR A 255 -1.32 -2.03 27.26
CA TYR A 255 -2.42 -2.55 28.04
C TYR A 255 -2.76 -3.95 27.52
N LEU A 256 -2.61 -4.95 28.39
CA LEU A 256 -2.86 -6.34 28.07
C LEU A 256 -4.34 -6.67 28.31
N ASN A 257 -4.94 -7.39 27.36
CA ASN A 257 -6.31 -7.84 27.42
C ASN A 257 -6.42 -9.17 28.17
N ALA A 258 -7.03 -9.16 29.36
CA ALA A 258 -7.24 -10.37 30.16
C ALA A 258 -8.49 -11.18 29.72
N GLY A 259 -9.26 -10.67 28.76
CA GLY A 259 -10.52 -11.22 28.26
C GLY A 259 -11.77 -10.53 28.82
N ASP A 260 -11.65 -9.80 29.93
CA ASP A 260 -12.74 -9.06 30.57
C ASP A 260 -12.35 -7.62 30.94
N LYS A 261 -11.05 -7.30 30.90
CA LYS A 261 -10.50 -5.98 31.20
C LYS A 261 -9.11 -5.81 30.61
N PHE A 262 -8.70 -4.56 30.49
CA PHE A 262 -7.33 -4.18 30.20
C PHE A 262 -6.55 -3.90 31.49
N ALA A 263 -5.27 -4.29 31.52
CA ALA A 263 -4.34 -3.92 32.58
C ALA A 263 -3.01 -3.47 31.99
N PRO A 264 -2.38 -2.41 32.52
CA PRO A 264 -1.08 -1.98 32.03
C PRO A 264 -0.04 -3.10 32.23
N ALA A 265 0.75 -3.35 31.19
CA ALA A 265 1.89 -4.25 31.25
C ALA A 265 2.88 -3.76 32.30
N LYS A 266 3.51 -4.70 33.02
CA LYS A 266 4.51 -4.36 34.05
C LYS A 266 5.78 -3.74 33.46
N ALA A 267 6.16 -4.16 32.26
CA ALA A 267 7.30 -3.62 31.55
C ALA A 267 6.90 -2.31 30.88
N ALA A 268 7.62 -1.23 31.17
CA ALA A 268 7.49 0.03 30.45
C ALA A 268 8.22 -0.09 29.10
N LEU A 269 7.61 0.45 28.04
CA LEU A 269 8.27 0.59 26.76
C LEU A 269 9.04 1.92 26.75
N ASP A 270 10.33 1.88 26.42
CA ASP A 270 11.20 3.06 26.33
C ASP A 270 10.95 3.87 25.04
N LEU A 271 9.71 4.30 24.86
CA LEU A 271 9.24 5.02 23.67
C LEU A 271 9.43 6.54 23.81
N PRO A 272 9.67 7.25 22.70
CA PRO A 272 9.83 8.71 22.71
C PRO A 272 8.55 9.44 23.12
N ALA A 273 8.65 10.74 23.41
CA ALA A 273 7.51 11.55 23.80
C ALA A 273 6.43 11.63 22.70
N GLU A 274 5.15 11.48 23.09
CA GLU A 274 4.01 11.38 22.16
C GLU A 274 3.81 12.60 21.25
N GLY A 275 4.28 13.79 21.66
CA GLY A 275 4.09 15.02 20.90
C GLY A 275 4.77 15.03 19.52
N GLU A 276 5.73 14.13 19.27
CA GLU A 276 6.45 14.03 18.01
C GLU A 276 5.96 12.91 17.10
N TRP A 277 5.02 12.08 17.59
CA TRP A 277 4.57 10.90 16.87
C TRP A 277 3.74 11.30 15.65
N LEU A 278 3.81 10.45 14.64
CA LEU A 278 3.02 10.50 13.42
C LEU A 278 2.07 9.31 13.34
N ALA A 279 2.55 8.12 13.70
CA ALA A 279 1.78 6.89 13.70
C ALA A 279 2.37 5.88 14.67
N ALA A 280 1.53 4.96 15.14
CA ALA A 280 1.94 3.82 15.96
C ALA A 280 1.28 2.53 15.43
N ALA A 281 1.90 1.39 15.68
CA ALA A 281 1.36 0.08 15.32
C ALA A 281 1.85 -1.02 16.27
N ILE A 282 1.14 -2.14 16.31
CA ILE A 282 1.62 -3.42 16.85
C ILE A 282 1.68 -4.39 15.68
N ALA A 283 2.89 -4.81 15.28
CA ALA A 283 3.10 -5.70 14.14
C ALA A 283 4.49 -6.33 14.19
N ASP A 284 4.70 -7.43 13.45
CA ASP A 284 6.03 -8.02 13.26
C ASP A 284 6.91 -7.12 12.39
N ALA A 285 7.78 -6.34 13.04
CA ALA A 285 8.69 -5.41 12.40
C ALA A 285 10.08 -6.02 12.21
N THR A 286 10.47 -6.95 13.08
CA THR A 286 11.80 -7.60 13.06
C THR A 286 11.87 -8.83 12.16
N GLY A 287 10.72 -9.35 11.73
CA GLY A 287 10.60 -10.56 10.91
C GLY A 287 10.72 -11.86 11.71
N ASP A 288 10.58 -11.80 13.03
CA ASP A 288 10.69 -12.93 13.94
C ASP A 288 9.34 -13.62 14.22
N LYS A 289 8.27 -13.14 13.58
CA LYS A 289 6.88 -13.57 13.75
C LYS A 289 6.28 -13.25 15.11
N LYS A 290 6.88 -12.35 15.86
CA LYS A 290 6.31 -11.81 17.09
C LYS A 290 5.86 -10.37 16.89
N PRO A 291 4.85 -9.92 17.64
CA PRO A 291 4.40 -8.54 17.64
C PRO A 291 5.46 -7.61 18.28
N ASP A 292 5.81 -6.54 17.55
CA ASP A 292 6.63 -5.43 18.03
C ASP A 292 5.77 -4.17 18.16
N ALA A 293 6.11 -3.27 19.09
CA ALA A 293 5.51 -1.94 19.12
C ALA A 293 6.33 -1.01 18.22
N LEU A 294 5.64 -0.34 17.30
CA LEU A 294 6.23 0.61 16.38
C LEU A 294 5.74 2.02 16.69
N VAL A 295 6.69 2.96 16.67
CA VAL A 295 6.40 4.39 16.78
C VAL A 295 7.17 5.13 15.69
N LEU A 296 6.45 5.77 14.78
CA LEU A 296 7.03 6.62 13.76
C LEU A 296 6.90 8.08 14.15
N LEU A 297 8.03 8.80 14.18
CA LEU A 297 8.06 10.23 14.43
C LEU A 297 7.90 11.04 13.14
N ARG A 298 7.41 12.28 13.24
CA ARG A 298 7.34 13.23 12.11
C ARG A 298 8.70 13.54 11.49
N SER A 299 9.77 13.38 12.26
CA SER A 299 11.16 13.53 11.81
C SER A 299 11.65 12.37 10.92
N GLY A 300 10.91 11.27 10.82
CA GLY A 300 11.31 10.07 10.07
C GLY A 300 12.03 9.02 10.87
N LYS A 301 12.25 9.27 12.16
CA LYS A 301 12.80 8.26 13.06
C LYS A 301 11.69 7.28 13.46
N LEU A 302 11.90 6.02 13.11
CA LEU A 302 11.08 4.88 13.50
C LEU A 302 11.72 4.20 14.71
N PHE A 303 10.95 3.99 15.77
CA PHE A 303 11.33 3.20 16.93
C PHE A 303 10.60 1.87 16.89
N ILE A 304 11.32 0.78 17.16
CA ILE A 304 10.80 -0.58 17.19
C ILE A 304 11.15 -1.17 18.56
N ALA A 305 10.15 -1.30 19.42
CA ALA A 305 10.27 -1.99 20.71
C ALA A 305 9.82 -3.44 20.54
N ALA A 306 10.79 -4.34 20.47
CA ALA A 306 10.56 -5.75 20.17
C ALA A 306 10.16 -6.57 21.40
N ASP A 307 9.57 -7.75 21.14
CA ASP A 307 9.25 -8.78 22.14
C ASP A 307 8.36 -8.24 23.28
N LEU A 308 7.19 -7.71 22.92
CA LEU A 308 6.24 -7.08 23.85
C LEU A 308 5.72 -8.03 24.97
N GLY A 309 5.90 -9.34 24.82
CA GLY A 309 5.62 -10.36 25.84
C GLY A 309 6.83 -10.81 26.68
N GLY A 310 8.03 -10.26 26.46
CA GLY A 310 9.31 -10.72 27.03
C GLY A 310 10.00 -9.74 28.02
N THR A 311 11.32 -9.91 28.20
CA THR A 311 12.12 -9.22 29.24
C THR A 311 12.43 -7.73 28.99
N GLY A 312 11.79 -7.10 27.99
CA GLY A 312 11.94 -5.68 27.68
C GLY A 312 13.27 -5.37 26.98
N VAL A 313 13.36 -5.65 25.69
CA VAL A 313 14.52 -5.25 24.86
C VAL A 313 14.44 -3.74 24.59
N PRO A 314 15.54 -2.98 24.74
CA PRO A 314 15.56 -1.57 24.38
C PRO A 314 15.16 -1.36 22.91
N PRO A 315 14.36 -0.33 22.59
CA PRO A 315 13.90 -0.13 21.23
C PRO A 315 15.05 0.21 20.30
N VAL A 316 15.02 -0.38 19.10
CA VAL A 316 15.93 -0.02 18.01
C VAL A 316 15.33 1.16 17.27
N ALA A 317 16.15 2.17 16.99
CA ALA A 317 15.74 3.32 16.20
C ALA A 317 16.35 3.28 14.81
N ARG A 318 15.55 3.59 13.79
CA ARG A 318 15.94 3.65 12.39
C ARG A 318 15.46 4.94 11.75
N GLN A 319 16.32 5.58 10.95
CA GLN A 319 15.93 6.74 10.16
C GLN A 319 15.35 6.28 8.81
N LEU A 320 14.10 6.66 8.50
CA LEU A 320 13.45 6.34 7.23
C LEU A 320 13.64 7.43 6.17
N TRP A 321 13.65 8.70 6.57
CA TRP A 321 13.90 9.87 5.71
C TRP A 321 14.60 10.98 6.48
N GLU A 322 15.25 11.92 5.79
CA GLU A 322 15.86 13.09 6.42
C GLU A 322 15.23 14.39 5.87
N GLY A 323 14.79 15.26 6.77
CA GLY A 323 14.18 16.54 6.40
C GLY A 323 12.93 16.42 5.51
N GLY A 324 12.69 17.46 4.71
CA GLY A 324 11.55 17.54 3.80
C GLY A 324 10.27 18.09 4.44
N GLU A 325 9.18 18.01 3.68
CA GLU A 325 7.85 18.43 4.14
C GLU A 325 7.40 17.60 5.34
N THR A 326 6.76 18.27 6.30
CA THR A 326 6.21 17.61 7.49
C THR A 326 5.11 16.63 7.06
N PRO A 327 5.18 15.35 7.46
CA PRO A 327 4.09 14.41 7.21
C PRO A 327 2.81 14.83 7.94
N GLY A 328 1.68 14.68 7.25
CA GLY A 328 0.37 14.86 7.84
C GLY A 328 -0.23 13.57 8.40
N ALA A 329 -0.02 12.43 7.72
CA ALA A 329 -0.54 11.13 8.14
C ALA A 329 0.38 9.97 7.73
N ALA A 330 0.23 8.82 8.38
CA ALA A 330 0.85 7.57 7.97
C ALA A 330 0.02 6.37 8.45
N ALA A 331 0.12 5.25 7.74
CA ALA A 331 -0.42 3.96 8.18
C ALA A 331 0.58 2.84 7.87
N PHE A 332 0.45 1.73 8.58
CA PHE A 332 1.28 0.54 8.42
C PHE A 332 0.47 -0.61 7.84
N SER A 333 1.11 -1.46 7.04
CA SER A 333 0.55 -2.76 6.63
C SER A 333 1.66 -3.70 6.15
N ALA A 334 1.49 -5.00 6.42
CA ALA A 334 2.34 -6.07 5.89
C ALA A 334 2.05 -6.39 4.42
N ASP A 335 0.87 -5.98 3.91
CA ASP A 335 0.43 -6.30 2.54
C ASP A 335 1.07 -5.42 1.48
N TRP A 336 1.69 -4.31 1.89
CA TRP A 336 2.28 -3.33 1.00
C TRP A 336 3.74 -3.63 0.67
N GLY A 337 4.31 -4.69 1.24
CA GLY A 337 5.64 -5.18 0.89
C GLY A 337 5.67 -5.80 -0.51
N GLU A 338 6.86 -5.79 -1.11
CA GLU A 338 7.07 -6.52 -2.37
C GLU A 338 7.11 -8.04 -2.18
N GLU A 339 7.51 -8.46 -0.98
CA GLU A 339 7.68 -9.84 -0.55
C GLU A 339 6.96 -10.08 0.79
N GLY A 340 5.92 -9.31 1.09
CA GLY A 340 5.12 -9.42 2.33
C GLY A 340 5.78 -8.81 3.58
N GLN A 341 6.82 -7.98 3.43
CA GLN A 341 7.41 -7.26 4.56
C GLN A 341 6.54 -6.06 5.00
N LEU A 342 6.55 -5.79 6.31
CA LEU A 342 5.91 -4.61 6.89
C LEU A 342 6.42 -3.32 6.24
N CYS A 343 5.48 -2.50 5.78
CA CYS A 343 5.76 -1.20 5.20
C CYS A 343 4.91 -0.12 5.88
N VAL A 344 5.36 1.12 5.73
CA VAL A 344 4.59 2.31 6.10
C VAL A 344 4.37 3.17 4.87
N LEU A 345 3.13 3.60 4.64
CA LEU A 345 2.81 4.67 3.69
C LEU A 345 2.73 5.98 4.46
N VAL A 346 3.47 6.98 4.01
CA VAL A 346 3.59 8.29 4.64
C VAL A 346 3.08 9.35 3.67
N VAL A 347 2.19 10.23 4.14
CA VAL A 347 1.58 11.27 3.32
C VAL A 347 2.18 12.63 3.66
N ARG A 348 2.57 13.33 2.60
CA ARG A 348 2.96 14.74 2.58
C ARG A 348 2.06 15.48 1.62
N GLU A 349 2.14 16.80 1.66
CA GLU A 349 1.48 17.67 0.70
C GLU A 349 1.85 17.34 -0.75
N SER A 350 3.13 17.02 -0.99
CA SER A 350 3.63 16.64 -2.32
C SER A 350 3.27 15.23 -2.79
N GLY A 351 2.85 14.32 -1.90
CA GLY A 351 2.54 12.94 -2.30
C GLY A 351 2.59 11.90 -1.19
N VAL A 352 2.47 10.64 -1.61
CA VAL A 352 2.58 9.46 -0.75
C VAL A 352 3.89 8.77 -1.02
N THR A 353 4.61 8.37 0.03
CA THR A 353 5.85 7.58 -0.09
C THR A 353 5.77 6.34 0.79
N ARG A 354 6.10 5.18 0.23
CA ARG A 354 6.25 3.92 0.95
C ARG A 354 7.68 3.76 1.45
N TYR A 355 7.82 3.38 2.72
CA TYR A 355 9.09 3.00 3.33
C TYR A 355 9.01 1.57 3.85
N ASP A 356 10.10 0.83 3.67
CA ASP A 356 10.30 -0.49 4.28
C ASP A 356 10.62 -0.33 5.77
N VAL A 357 9.86 -0.99 6.63
CA VAL A 357 10.04 -0.95 8.08
C VAL A 357 11.12 -1.95 8.53
N GLY A 358 11.11 -3.17 7.99
CA GLY A 358 11.85 -4.32 8.51
C GLY A 358 13.35 -4.36 8.21
N GLY A 359 13.95 -3.27 7.72
CA GLY A 359 15.40 -3.15 7.59
C GLY A 359 16.02 -3.86 6.39
N LYS A 360 15.21 -4.42 5.47
CA LYS A 360 15.70 -5.22 4.34
C LYS A 360 16.21 -4.39 3.16
N GLY A 361 16.35 -3.08 3.33
CA GLY A 361 17.00 -2.20 2.35
C GLY A 361 16.14 -1.86 1.14
N GLY A 362 14.81 -1.94 1.25
CA GLY A 362 13.90 -1.48 0.19
C GLY A 362 14.04 0.03 -0.05
N ARG A 363 14.34 0.45 -1.29
CA ARG A 363 14.38 1.87 -1.67
C ARG A 363 12.99 2.49 -1.50
N PRO A 364 12.87 3.67 -0.85
CA PRO A 364 11.59 4.37 -0.74
C PRO A 364 10.90 4.53 -2.10
N ALA A 365 9.61 4.21 -2.16
CA ALA A 365 8.80 4.32 -3.38
C ALA A 365 7.88 5.53 -3.25
N ASP A 366 8.18 6.58 -4.00
CA ASP A 366 7.31 7.73 -4.15
C ASP A 366 6.04 7.37 -4.94
N PHE A 367 5.15 8.34 -5.08
CA PHE A 367 3.85 8.14 -5.70
C PHE A 367 3.93 7.55 -7.11
N GLU A 368 4.90 8.01 -7.91
CA GLU A 368 5.09 7.53 -9.28
C GLU A 368 5.61 6.09 -9.30
N ARG A 369 6.55 5.74 -8.41
CA ARG A 369 7.00 4.34 -8.25
C ARG A 369 5.93 3.42 -7.67
N LEU A 370 4.95 3.96 -6.94
CA LEU A 370 3.84 3.17 -6.41
C LEU A 370 2.77 2.89 -7.48
N THR A 371 2.52 3.84 -8.37
CA THR A 371 1.31 3.85 -9.22
C THR A 371 1.59 3.81 -10.73
N GLY A 372 2.81 4.13 -11.13
CA GLY A 372 3.22 4.28 -12.53
C GLY A 372 2.92 5.64 -13.15
N ALA A 373 2.36 6.58 -12.37
CA ALA A 373 2.08 7.94 -12.81
C ALA A 373 2.35 8.95 -11.68
N PRO A 374 2.79 10.17 -11.99
CA PRO A 374 2.94 11.20 -10.97
C PRO A 374 1.57 11.61 -10.41
N LEU A 375 1.55 12.12 -9.18
CA LEU A 375 0.32 12.60 -8.53
C LEU A 375 -0.39 13.68 -9.38
N SER A 376 0.35 14.49 -10.12
CA SER A 376 -0.18 15.53 -11.02
C SER A 376 -1.04 15.00 -12.17
N ALA A 377 -1.00 13.69 -12.45
CA ALA A 377 -1.88 13.06 -13.43
C ALA A 377 -3.35 12.97 -12.94
N TYR A 378 -3.59 13.04 -11.64
CA TYR A 378 -4.89 12.83 -11.00
C TYR A 378 -5.61 14.17 -10.77
N LYS A 379 -6.33 14.62 -11.79
CA LYS A 379 -6.93 15.96 -11.84
C LYS A 379 -8.03 16.19 -10.80
N GLY A 380 -8.69 15.15 -10.27
CA GLY A 380 -9.66 15.27 -9.19
C GLY A 380 -9.03 15.75 -7.89
N LEU A 381 -7.78 15.37 -7.63
CA LEU A 381 -6.99 15.94 -6.52
C LEU A 381 -6.46 17.34 -6.87
N GLY A 382 -6.35 17.63 -8.17
CA GLY A 382 -5.85 18.89 -8.72
C GLY A 382 -4.37 19.08 -8.44
N GLY A 383 -3.75 20.12 -9.00
CA GLY A 383 -2.38 20.54 -8.63
C GLY A 383 -2.26 21.11 -7.21
N LYS A 384 -3.11 20.67 -6.28
CA LYS A 384 -3.20 21.14 -4.90
C LYS A 384 -2.42 20.19 -3.98
N PRO A 385 -1.82 20.70 -2.89
CA PRO A 385 -1.19 19.86 -1.89
C PRO A 385 -2.21 18.86 -1.31
N LEU A 386 -1.78 17.61 -1.10
CA LEU A 386 -2.53 16.65 -0.29
C LEU A 386 -2.56 17.18 1.14
N LYS A 387 -3.69 17.70 1.58
CA LYS A 387 -3.91 18.08 2.99
C LYS A 387 -4.61 16.94 3.70
N PRO A 388 -3.87 15.92 4.20
CA PRO A 388 -4.47 14.71 4.74
C PRO A 388 -5.27 15.02 6.01
N LEU A 389 -6.46 14.45 6.07
CA LEU A 389 -7.28 14.39 7.29
C LEU A 389 -7.12 13.03 7.95
N VAL A 390 -7.30 11.96 7.17
CA VAL A 390 -7.20 10.58 7.66
C VAL A 390 -6.57 9.68 6.61
N ALA A 391 -5.74 8.74 7.07
CA ALA A 391 -5.18 7.66 6.28
C ALA A 391 -5.54 6.32 6.94
N VAL A 392 -6.08 5.37 6.17
CA VAL A 392 -6.54 4.08 6.70
C VAL A 392 -6.03 2.95 5.81
N ALA A 393 -5.49 1.91 6.43
CA ALA A 393 -5.26 0.62 5.80
C ALA A 393 -6.53 -0.24 5.95
N LEU A 394 -7.13 -0.66 4.84
CA LEU A 394 -8.30 -1.54 4.84
C LEU A 394 -8.40 -2.29 3.52
N ASP A 395 -8.87 -3.53 3.53
CA ASP A 395 -9.27 -4.22 2.30
C ASP A 395 -10.69 -3.79 1.93
N TYR A 396 -10.83 -2.84 0.99
CA TYR A 396 -12.17 -2.38 0.55
C TYR A 396 -12.68 -3.16 -0.66
N ASP A 397 -11.83 -3.99 -1.24
CA ASP A 397 -12.01 -4.55 -2.56
C ASP A 397 -12.19 -6.08 -2.58
N GLY A 398 -12.04 -6.70 -1.40
CA GLY A 398 -12.34 -8.10 -1.08
C GLY A 398 -11.24 -9.08 -1.47
N ASN A 399 -9.99 -8.61 -1.62
CA ASN A 399 -8.85 -9.43 -2.05
C ASN A 399 -7.98 -9.94 -0.88
N GLU A 400 -8.41 -9.71 0.37
CA GLU A 400 -7.72 -10.05 1.62
C GLU A 400 -6.36 -9.35 1.80
N LYS A 401 -6.09 -8.30 1.03
CA LYS A 401 -4.92 -7.43 1.18
C LYS A 401 -5.40 -6.02 1.47
N SER A 402 -4.76 -5.41 2.45
CA SER A 402 -5.04 -4.02 2.79
C SER A 402 -4.73 -3.11 1.61
N ASP A 403 -5.71 -2.30 1.22
CA ASP A 403 -5.56 -1.12 0.39
C ASP A 403 -5.23 0.09 1.26
N TYR A 404 -5.01 1.24 0.63
CA TYR A 404 -4.76 2.50 1.33
C TYR A 404 -5.76 3.57 0.93
N LEU A 405 -6.58 3.97 1.88
CA LEU A 405 -7.54 5.07 1.74
C LEU A 405 -6.96 6.34 2.35
N LEU A 406 -6.99 7.43 1.58
CA LEU A 406 -6.60 8.75 2.01
C LEU A 406 -7.76 9.73 1.84
N LEU A 407 -8.21 10.32 2.94
CA LEU A 407 -9.16 11.44 2.93
C LEU A 407 -8.38 12.74 3.14
N THR A 408 -8.63 13.74 2.29
CA THR A 408 -8.00 15.06 2.35
C THR A 408 -9.05 16.16 2.41
N GLU A 409 -8.67 17.39 2.78
CA GLU A 409 -9.56 18.56 2.68
C GLU A 409 -10.15 18.73 1.27
N GLY A 410 -9.41 18.30 0.25
CA GLY A 410 -9.80 18.39 -1.15
C GLY A 410 -10.61 17.20 -1.66
N GLY A 411 -10.78 16.14 -0.88
CA GLY A 411 -11.50 14.91 -1.25
C GLY A 411 -10.70 13.63 -1.03
N GLY A 412 -11.18 12.50 -1.54
CA GLY A 412 -10.58 11.19 -1.29
C GLY A 412 -9.67 10.67 -2.42
N LEU A 413 -8.68 9.87 -2.04
CA LEU A 413 -7.80 9.10 -2.90
C LEU A 413 -7.74 7.66 -2.37
N ALA A 414 -7.85 6.66 -3.24
CA ALA A 414 -7.55 5.28 -2.90
C ALA A 414 -6.34 4.78 -3.69
N LEU A 415 -5.45 4.08 -3.00
CA LEU A 415 -4.40 3.26 -3.59
C LEU A 415 -4.79 1.79 -3.37
N VAL A 416 -5.31 1.17 -4.43
CA VAL A 416 -5.72 -0.24 -4.44
C VAL A 416 -4.49 -1.12 -4.55
N ASN A 417 -4.31 -2.03 -3.62
CA ASN A 417 -3.13 -2.87 -3.53
C ASN A 417 -3.15 -3.94 -4.62
N ARG A 418 -2.19 -3.86 -5.55
CA ARG A 418 -2.02 -4.86 -6.62
C ARG A 418 -1.17 -6.05 -6.17
N GLY A 419 -0.64 -6.01 -4.96
CA GLY A 419 0.46 -6.84 -4.51
C GLY A 419 1.82 -6.35 -5.02
N TYR A 420 2.87 -7.02 -4.54
CA TYR A 420 4.25 -6.77 -4.90
C TYR A 420 4.67 -5.30 -4.75
N GLY A 421 4.13 -4.63 -3.73
CA GLY A 421 4.43 -3.24 -3.40
C GLY A 421 3.98 -2.21 -4.42
N SER A 422 3.02 -2.56 -5.29
CA SER A 422 2.48 -1.69 -6.32
C SER A 422 0.98 -1.43 -6.13
N PHE A 423 0.53 -0.27 -6.58
CA PHE A 423 -0.83 0.20 -6.36
C PHE A 423 -1.48 0.71 -7.64
N LEU A 424 -2.80 0.62 -7.68
CA LEU A 424 -3.64 1.34 -8.61
C LEU A 424 -4.18 2.58 -7.88
N ALA A 425 -3.88 3.78 -8.35
CA ALA A 425 -4.44 5.00 -7.78
C ALA A 425 -5.75 5.40 -8.47
N THR A 426 -6.73 5.84 -7.69
CA THR A 426 -8.01 6.36 -8.18
C THR A 426 -8.46 7.58 -7.36
N ASP A 427 -8.89 8.61 -8.07
CA ASP A 427 -9.51 9.82 -7.50
C ASP A 427 -11.05 9.77 -7.60
N THR A 428 -11.64 8.62 -7.94
CA THR A 428 -13.10 8.42 -7.95
C THR A 428 -13.75 8.79 -6.61
N LEU A 429 -13.05 8.54 -5.51
CA LEU A 429 -13.45 8.95 -4.16
C LEU A 429 -13.59 10.46 -3.99
N HIS A 430 -12.93 11.28 -4.82
CA HIS A 430 -13.16 12.72 -4.85
C HIS A 430 -14.62 13.05 -5.12
N SER A 431 -15.31 12.25 -5.94
CA SER A 431 -16.74 12.42 -6.22
C SER A 431 -17.66 11.98 -5.08
N HIS A 432 -17.16 11.16 -4.17
CA HIS A 432 -17.88 10.74 -2.95
C HIS A 432 -17.63 11.73 -1.80
N PHE A 433 -16.39 12.18 -1.63
CA PHE A 433 -15.96 13.09 -0.57
C PHE A 433 -15.73 14.50 -1.13
N HIS A 434 -16.80 15.23 -1.44
CA HIS A 434 -16.69 16.61 -1.94
C HIS A 434 -16.54 17.63 -0.80
N ALA A 435 -15.69 18.63 -1.02
CA ALA A 435 -15.52 19.78 -0.14
C ALA A 435 -16.64 20.84 -0.27
N THR A 436 -17.41 20.86 -1.38
CA THR A 436 -18.22 22.02 -1.78
C THR A 436 -19.75 21.85 -1.73
N GLY A 437 -20.28 20.86 -0.98
CA GLY A 437 -21.67 20.93 -0.50
C GLY A 437 -22.78 20.34 -1.38
N ASP A 438 -22.49 19.76 -2.54
CA ASP A 438 -23.44 18.88 -3.26
C ASP A 438 -23.41 17.49 -2.60
N LYS A 439 -24.19 17.33 -1.53
CA LYS A 439 -24.05 16.23 -0.57
C LYS A 439 -24.51 14.87 -1.13
N LYS A 440 -23.55 14.04 -1.58
CA LYS A 440 -23.69 12.56 -1.53
C LYS A 440 -23.49 12.02 -0.10
N LEU A 441 -22.66 12.70 0.72
CA LEU A 441 -22.43 12.33 2.12
C LEU A 441 -23.28 13.17 3.09
N PRO A 442 -23.78 12.57 4.19
CA PRO A 442 -24.59 13.27 5.19
C PRO A 442 -23.80 14.22 6.11
N PHE A 443 -22.49 14.38 5.90
CA PHE A 443 -21.57 15.21 6.70
C PHE A 443 -20.55 15.94 5.81
N ALA A 444 -19.91 16.98 6.34
CA ALA A 444 -18.81 17.65 5.65
C ALA A 444 -17.49 16.92 5.90
N VAL A 445 -16.61 16.88 4.90
CA VAL A 445 -15.27 16.28 5.03
C VAL A 445 -14.45 16.95 6.14
N SER A 446 -14.64 18.25 6.36
CA SER A 446 -14.01 19.01 7.46
C SER A 446 -14.47 18.62 8.86
N ASP A 447 -15.59 17.89 8.98
CA ASP A 447 -16.11 17.45 10.29
C ASP A 447 -15.48 16.12 10.73
N ILE A 448 -14.75 15.43 9.84
CA ILE A 448 -14.14 14.14 10.10
C ILE A 448 -13.02 14.29 11.13
N ALA A 449 -13.17 13.58 12.24
CA ALA A 449 -12.16 13.49 13.28
C ALA A 449 -11.22 12.30 13.06
N ALA A 450 -11.77 11.15 12.69
CA ALA A 450 -11.03 9.92 12.51
C ALA A 450 -11.81 8.94 11.62
N ALA A 451 -11.12 7.94 11.08
CA ALA A 451 -11.74 6.83 10.37
C ALA A 451 -10.99 5.53 10.65
N ALA A 452 -11.69 4.41 10.54
CA ALA A 452 -11.15 3.08 10.78
C ALA A 452 -11.86 2.03 9.89
N PRO A 453 -11.26 0.85 9.69
CA PRO A 453 -11.94 -0.27 9.03
C PRO A 453 -13.22 -0.61 9.79
N GLY A 454 -14.32 -0.71 9.05
CA GLY A 454 -15.63 -1.11 9.56
C GLY A 454 -15.90 -2.60 9.39
N ARG A 455 -17.15 -2.99 9.63
CA ARG A 455 -17.56 -4.38 9.53
C ARG A 455 -17.33 -4.90 8.11
N ILE A 456 -16.95 -6.16 8.01
CA ILE A 456 -16.99 -6.92 6.77
C ILE A 456 -18.40 -7.55 6.65
N PRO A 457 -19.24 -7.12 5.70
CA PRO A 457 -20.55 -7.73 5.49
C PRO A 457 -20.42 -9.19 5.05
N GLU A 458 -21.37 -10.04 5.44
CA GLU A 458 -21.46 -11.38 4.90
C GLU A 458 -21.87 -11.32 3.42
N GLY A 459 -21.16 -12.04 2.55
CA GLY A 459 -21.43 -12.02 1.12
C GLY A 459 -20.37 -12.74 0.28
N PRO A 460 -20.57 -12.79 -1.05
CA PRO A 460 -19.68 -13.52 -1.96
C PRO A 460 -18.29 -12.87 -2.15
N ALA A 461 -18.12 -11.60 -1.79
CA ALA A 461 -16.85 -10.87 -1.83
C ALA A 461 -16.75 -9.99 -0.57
N PRO A 462 -16.41 -10.56 0.59
CA PRO A 462 -16.37 -9.84 1.86
C PRO A 462 -15.27 -8.78 1.82
N CYS A 463 -15.63 -7.51 2.01
CA CYS A 463 -14.68 -6.40 2.13
C CYS A 463 -15.08 -5.46 3.28
N HIS A 464 -14.14 -4.65 3.75
CA HIS A 464 -14.37 -3.71 4.84
C HIS A 464 -15.27 -2.57 4.40
N ASN A 465 -16.28 -2.26 5.21
CA ASN A 465 -16.87 -0.92 5.24
C ASN A 465 -15.87 0.09 5.83
N LEU A 466 -16.18 1.39 5.76
CA LEU A 466 -15.41 2.43 6.44
C LEU A 466 -16.24 3.05 7.55
N LEU A 467 -15.68 3.09 8.76
CA LEU A 467 -16.21 3.90 9.85
C LEU A 467 -15.62 5.30 9.79
N VAL A 468 -16.47 6.31 9.89
CA VAL A 468 -16.09 7.73 9.94
C VAL A 468 -16.67 8.34 11.21
N LEU A 469 -15.79 8.77 12.10
CA LEU A 469 -16.16 9.46 13.34
C LEU A 469 -15.99 10.96 13.15
N LEU A 470 -17.03 11.72 13.46
CA LEU A 470 -17.00 13.19 13.41
C LEU A 470 -16.54 13.79 14.74
N HIS A 471 -16.06 15.02 14.72
CA HIS A 471 -15.64 15.76 15.92
C HIS A 471 -16.76 15.93 16.96
N ASP A 472 -18.01 15.87 16.53
CA ASP A 472 -19.18 15.96 17.40
C ASP A 472 -19.56 14.61 18.07
N GLY A 473 -18.91 13.49 17.70
CA GLY A 473 -19.19 12.15 18.21
C GLY A 473 -20.18 11.31 17.39
N ARG A 474 -20.73 11.82 16.28
CA ARG A 474 -21.50 11.00 15.34
C ARG A 474 -20.58 10.04 14.60
N LEU A 475 -21.02 8.79 14.51
CA LEU A 475 -20.34 7.71 13.81
C LEU A 475 -21.15 7.29 12.59
N PHE A 476 -20.52 7.34 11.44
CA PHE A 476 -21.08 6.89 10.17
C PHE A 476 -20.39 5.62 9.70
N GLU A 477 -21.16 4.73 9.09
CA GLU A 477 -20.64 3.60 8.32
C GLU A 477 -20.90 3.83 6.84
N LEU A 478 -19.85 3.74 6.04
CA LEU A 478 -19.89 3.82 4.58
C LEU A 478 -19.77 2.40 4.02
N ALA A 479 -20.80 1.95 3.31
CA ALA A 479 -20.89 0.59 2.83
C ALA A 479 -20.13 0.40 1.52
N SER A 480 -19.22 -0.57 1.47
CA SER A 480 -18.38 -0.85 0.29
C SER A 480 -19.15 -1.48 -0.88
N VAL A 481 -20.29 -2.12 -0.61
CA VAL A 481 -21.17 -2.76 -1.60
C VAL A 481 -22.60 -2.20 -1.51
N GLU A 482 -23.32 -2.16 -2.64
CA GLU A 482 -24.76 -1.87 -2.64
C GLU A 482 -25.52 -2.99 -1.88
N LYS A 483 -26.60 -2.60 -1.18
CA LYS A 483 -27.44 -3.53 -0.40
C LYS A 483 -28.46 -4.27 -1.25
#